data_AF-A0A3L7TNK9-F1
#
_entry.id   AF-A0A3L7TNK9-F1
#
_cell.length_a   1.000
_cell.length_b   1.000
_cell.length_c   1.000
_cell.angle_alpha   90.00
_cell.angle_beta   90.00
_cell.angle_gamma   90.00
#
_symmetry.space_group_name_H-M   'P 1'
#
loop_
_entity.id
_entity.type
_entity.pdbx_description
1 polymer ?
#
loop_
_entity_poly.entity_id
_entity_poly.type
_entity_poly.pdbx_seq_one_letter_code
_entity_poly.pdbx_strand_id
1 'polypeptide(L)'
;MKIRAIRSALIHGTSIATMSLLALSSSSLFAGEVCGNSAGGSCFEVHETAACADAACCSTVCALDPFCCETEWDFICRQLAVDQCNPPIPSNDTPAGATFITNAVVPFNTVGATNSIDTEIPVGCAGIFGNQILHDVWFEFRASRTGGAEFSTCPLAGSSARSEIDTIIMVRDAATLDIIACADEGPLCAGYAVANFPTVAGTRYLVQIGGHDLYVGVGVMEVSEWGTPATPSANNLCAAATAIELDTITAFDLLGSTRDNATCADIGVDVWFELAAAPSDGVLALKACSSEGNVSMECVLGDCNGERLCAGDATCVDPGILIDVNEGQTIFVRISGPSVITGTFESTFTVAKNPCPADLNHDSNVNAKDITTLLVNWGTVGADVNGDGLTDAADLTVILSSWGFCP
;
A
#
# COMPACT_ATOMS: atom_id res chain seq x y z
N MET A 1 -21.01 15.94 -21.93
CA MET A 1 -22.09 15.06 -22.42
C MET A 1 -23.44 15.69 -22.02
N LYS A 2 -23.93 16.66 -22.81
CA LYS A 2 -25.28 17.25 -22.63
C LYS A 2 -26.22 16.53 -23.60
N ILE A 3 -26.81 15.42 -23.19
CA ILE A 3 -28.07 14.82 -23.68
C ILE A 3 -28.32 13.60 -22.77
N ARG A 4 -29.43 13.67 -22.00
CA ARG A 4 -30.11 12.64 -21.15
C ARG A 4 -30.33 13.13 -19.72
N ALA A 5 -31.14 14.18 -19.58
CA ALA A 5 -31.72 14.57 -18.28
C ALA A 5 -33.14 15.11 -18.52
N ILE A 6 -34.08 14.23 -18.92
CA ILE A 6 -35.52 14.52 -18.87
C ILE A 6 -36.26 13.20 -18.58
N ARG A 7 -36.24 12.74 -17.32
CA ARG A 7 -37.19 11.70 -16.83
C ARG A 7 -37.63 11.89 -15.38
N SER A 8 -37.43 13.06 -14.77
CA SER A 8 -37.96 13.34 -13.42
C SER A 8 -39.17 14.28 -13.50
N ALA A 9 -40.36 13.72 -13.71
CA ALA A 9 -41.65 14.34 -13.37
C ALA A 9 -42.81 13.42 -13.79
N LEU A 10 -43.17 12.39 -13.00
CA LEU A 10 -44.52 11.78 -13.03
C LEU A 10 -44.70 10.65 -11.99
N ILE A 11 -44.59 10.92 -10.69
CA ILE A 11 -45.15 10.02 -9.68
C ILE A 11 -45.73 10.84 -8.52
N HIS A 12 -46.93 11.40 -8.69
CA HIS A 12 -47.83 11.73 -7.57
C HIS A 12 -49.28 11.75 -8.10
N GLY A 13 -50.07 10.75 -7.68
CA GLY A 13 -51.53 10.81 -7.64
C GLY A 13 -52.29 9.93 -8.63
N THR A 14 -52.90 8.85 -8.15
CA THR A 14 -54.38 8.71 -7.99
C THR A 14 -54.77 7.31 -7.52
N SER A 15 -55.96 7.23 -6.93
CA SER A 15 -56.46 6.20 -6.03
C SER A 15 -57.52 5.28 -6.68
N ILE A 16 -57.45 3.99 -6.32
CA ILE A 16 -58.50 2.93 -6.21
C ILE A 16 -59.46 2.67 -7.38
N ALA A 17 -59.42 1.44 -7.91
CA ALA A 17 -60.62 0.67 -8.31
C ALA A 17 -60.37 -0.85 -8.15
N THR A 18 -61.24 -1.50 -7.38
CA THR A 18 -61.31 -2.96 -7.17
C THR A 18 -62.06 -3.67 -8.29
N MET A 19 -61.54 -4.78 -8.82
CA MET A 19 -62.36 -5.84 -9.44
C MET A 19 -61.65 -7.21 -9.41
N SER A 20 -62.35 -8.21 -8.87
CA SER A 20 -61.89 -9.58 -8.65
C SER A 20 -62.04 -10.51 -9.85
N LEU A 21 -61.01 -11.33 -10.02
CA LEU A 21 -60.90 -12.72 -10.52
C LEU A 21 -61.56 -13.15 -11.84
N LEU A 22 -60.69 -13.46 -12.81
CA LEU A 22 -60.74 -14.69 -13.60
C LEU A 22 -59.30 -15.18 -13.82
N ALA A 23 -58.91 -16.21 -13.07
CA ALA A 23 -57.63 -16.88 -13.20
C ALA A 23 -57.63 -17.75 -14.46
N LEU A 24 -56.97 -17.27 -15.52
CA LEU A 24 -56.49 -18.11 -16.61
C LEU A 24 -55.01 -18.36 -16.35
N SER A 25 -54.69 -19.60 -15.99
CA SER A 25 -53.33 -20.12 -15.87
C SER A 25 -52.68 -20.11 -17.25
N SER A 26 -52.12 -18.97 -17.61
CA SER A 26 -51.14 -18.86 -18.67
C SER A 26 -49.81 -19.17 -18.01
N SER A 27 -49.22 -20.30 -18.37
CA SER A 27 -47.87 -20.65 -17.96
C SER A 27 -46.90 -19.61 -18.51
N SER A 28 -46.66 -18.53 -17.76
CA SER A 28 -45.59 -17.57 -18.01
C SER A 28 -44.26 -18.21 -17.63
N LEU A 29 -43.77 -19.11 -18.48
CA LEU A 29 -42.32 -19.22 -18.67
C LEU A 29 -41.87 -17.87 -19.23
N PHE A 30 -41.18 -17.06 -18.43
CA PHE A 30 -40.22 -15.98 -18.74
C PHE A 30 -40.23 -14.92 -17.62
N ALA A 31 -39.56 -15.23 -16.51
CA ALA A 31 -38.98 -14.29 -15.56
C ALA A 31 -38.08 -15.11 -14.61
N GLY A 32 -37.06 -15.75 -15.20
CA GLY A 32 -35.95 -16.23 -14.37
C GLY A 32 -35.32 -14.99 -13.76
N GLU A 33 -35.24 -14.99 -12.43
CA GLU A 33 -34.61 -13.99 -11.55
C GLU A 33 -33.36 -13.40 -12.22
N VAL A 34 -33.52 -12.23 -12.89
CA VAL A 34 -32.42 -11.57 -13.62
C VAL A 34 -31.38 -11.04 -12.61
N CYS A 35 -31.86 -10.73 -11.41
CA CYS A 35 -31.07 -10.35 -10.26
C CYS A 35 -30.35 -11.53 -9.62
N GLY A 36 -29.15 -11.28 -9.09
CA GLY A 36 -28.40 -12.29 -8.35
C GLY A 36 -27.47 -13.15 -9.20
N ASN A 37 -27.40 -12.86 -10.51
CA ASN A 37 -26.45 -13.54 -11.40
C ASN A 37 -25.05 -12.95 -11.18
N SER A 38 -24.07 -13.79 -10.82
CA SER A 38 -22.68 -13.35 -10.63
C SER A 38 -22.04 -12.76 -11.88
N ALA A 39 -22.54 -13.07 -13.07
CA ALA A 39 -22.12 -12.44 -14.32
C ALA A 39 -22.70 -11.03 -14.53
N GLY A 40 -23.68 -10.62 -13.71
CA GLY A 40 -24.30 -9.31 -13.76
C GLY A 40 -23.44 -8.18 -13.18
N GLY A 41 -22.25 -8.46 -12.64
CA GLY A 41 -21.37 -7.42 -12.10
C GLY A 41 -21.84 -6.83 -10.77
N SER A 42 -21.07 -5.88 -10.24
CA SER A 42 -21.39 -5.21 -8.97
C SER A 42 -22.59 -4.27 -9.13
N CYS A 43 -23.52 -4.28 -8.17
CA CYS A 43 -24.61 -3.29 -8.13
C CYS A 43 -24.11 -1.86 -7.95
N PHE A 44 -22.87 -1.71 -7.48
CA PHE A 44 -22.22 -0.44 -7.18
C PHE A 44 -21.27 0.03 -8.30
N GLU A 45 -21.31 -0.61 -9.47
CA GLU A 45 -20.58 -0.21 -10.66
C GLU A 45 -21.53 -0.06 -11.85
N VAL A 46 -21.21 0.82 -12.80
CA VAL A 46 -21.97 0.98 -14.05
C VAL A 46 -21.55 -0.08 -15.05
N HIS A 47 -22.51 -0.71 -15.74
CA HIS A 47 -22.23 -1.68 -16.78
C HIS A 47 -23.35 -1.78 -17.82
N GLU A 48 -23.00 -2.23 -19.03
CA GLU A 48 -23.91 -2.27 -20.18
C GLU A 48 -25.00 -3.36 -20.06
N THR A 49 -24.81 -4.35 -19.17
CA THR A 49 -25.80 -5.41 -18.94
C THR A 49 -26.87 -4.98 -17.95
N ALA A 50 -28.09 -5.49 -18.13
CA ALA A 50 -29.17 -5.31 -17.16
C ALA A 50 -28.96 -6.17 -15.90
N ALA A 51 -29.49 -5.70 -14.77
CA ALA A 51 -29.42 -6.29 -13.43
C ALA A 51 -27.99 -6.45 -12.88
N CYS A 52 -27.86 -6.69 -11.57
CA CYS A 52 -26.58 -6.87 -10.90
C CYS A 52 -26.51 -8.15 -10.05
N ALA A 53 -25.31 -8.47 -9.55
CA ALA A 53 -25.00 -9.73 -8.90
C ALA A 53 -25.54 -9.89 -7.48
N ASP A 54 -25.89 -8.81 -6.76
CA ASP A 54 -26.59 -8.92 -5.48
C ASP A 54 -28.10 -9.00 -5.73
N ALA A 55 -28.69 -10.16 -5.45
CA ALA A 55 -30.10 -10.42 -5.72
C ALA A 55 -31.05 -9.47 -4.97
N ALA A 56 -30.74 -9.15 -3.71
CA ALA A 56 -31.59 -8.34 -2.86
C ALA A 56 -31.49 -6.86 -3.25
N CYS A 57 -30.27 -6.36 -3.47
CA CYS A 57 -30.06 -5.01 -3.93
C CYS A 57 -30.67 -4.79 -5.32
N CYS A 58 -30.35 -5.69 -6.26
CA CYS A 58 -30.88 -5.66 -7.61
C CYS A 58 -32.41 -5.59 -7.60
N SER A 59 -33.08 -6.49 -6.87
CA SER A 59 -34.55 -6.54 -6.83
C SER A 59 -35.15 -5.24 -6.27
N THR A 60 -34.47 -4.62 -5.30
CA THR A 60 -34.88 -3.33 -4.72
C THR A 60 -34.78 -2.21 -5.77
N VAL A 61 -33.67 -2.14 -6.51
CA VAL A 61 -33.48 -1.17 -7.59
C VAL A 61 -34.45 -1.41 -8.74
N CYS A 62 -34.65 -2.66 -9.20
CA CYS A 62 -35.60 -3.00 -10.26
C CYS A 62 -37.03 -2.56 -9.94
N ALA A 63 -37.41 -2.63 -8.67
CA ALA A 63 -38.74 -2.22 -8.21
C ALA A 63 -38.93 -0.70 -8.28
N LEU A 64 -37.85 0.08 -8.20
CA LEU A 64 -37.85 1.53 -8.34
C LEU A 64 -37.74 1.96 -9.80
N ASP A 65 -36.86 1.32 -10.56
CA ASP A 65 -36.68 1.55 -12.00
C ASP A 65 -36.50 0.24 -12.78
N PRO A 66 -37.55 -0.23 -13.49
CA PRO A 66 -37.46 -1.43 -14.34
C PRO A 66 -36.40 -1.33 -15.44
N PHE A 67 -36.01 -0.11 -15.86
CA PHE A 67 -34.95 0.09 -16.85
C PHE A 67 -33.65 -0.63 -16.46
N CYS A 68 -33.31 -0.59 -15.17
CA CYS A 68 -32.10 -1.20 -14.62
C CYS A 68 -32.03 -2.72 -14.84
N CYS A 69 -33.19 -3.37 -15.05
CA CYS A 69 -33.31 -4.81 -15.12
C CYS A 69 -33.80 -5.30 -16.48
N GLU A 70 -34.15 -4.38 -17.37
CA GLU A 70 -34.60 -4.65 -18.73
C GLU A 70 -33.62 -4.15 -19.80
N THR A 71 -32.82 -3.11 -19.51
CA THR A 71 -31.98 -2.44 -20.52
C THR A 71 -30.50 -2.44 -20.15
N GLU A 72 -30.09 -1.66 -19.16
CA GLU A 72 -28.69 -1.47 -18.77
C GLU A 72 -28.61 -1.01 -17.31
N TRP A 73 -27.48 -1.27 -16.65
CA TRP A 73 -27.23 -0.79 -15.30
C TRP A 73 -26.38 0.48 -15.35
N ASP A 74 -27.04 1.61 -15.58
CA ASP A 74 -26.39 2.90 -15.76
C ASP A 74 -26.07 3.62 -14.43
N PHE A 75 -25.63 4.87 -14.52
CA PHE A 75 -25.28 5.70 -13.36
C PHE A 75 -26.47 5.93 -12.41
N ILE A 76 -27.71 5.93 -12.92
CA ILE A 76 -28.93 6.07 -12.12
C ILE A 76 -29.16 4.77 -11.36
N CYS A 77 -29.02 3.62 -12.02
CA CYS A 77 -29.14 2.31 -11.38
C CYS A 77 -28.15 2.13 -10.23
N ARG A 78 -26.88 2.49 -10.47
CA ARG A 78 -25.86 2.50 -9.41
C ARG A 78 -26.20 3.50 -8.29
N GLN A 79 -26.67 4.71 -8.60
CA GLN A 79 -27.03 5.67 -7.55
C GLN A 79 -28.20 5.16 -6.69
N LEU A 80 -29.23 4.58 -7.32
CA LEU A 80 -30.31 3.91 -6.59
C LEU A 80 -29.79 2.77 -5.73
N ALA A 81 -28.83 1.98 -6.22
CA ALA A 81 -28.21 0.92 -5.42
C ALA A 81 -27.48 1.48 -4.19
N VAL A 82 -26.73 2.58 -4.35
CA VAL A 82 -26.06 3.26 -3.23
C VAL A 82 -27.07 3.70 -2.17
N ASP A 83 -28.17 4.31 -2.61
CA ASP A 83 -29.19 4.84 -1.71
C ASP A 83 -29.99 3.73 -0.99
N GLN A 84 -30.10 2.54 -1.58
CA GLN A 84 -30.96 1.45 -1.08
C GLN A 84 -30.21 0.28 -0.43
N CYS A 85 -28.93 0.06 -0.76
CA CYS A 85 -28.28 -1.23 -0.52
C CYS A 85 -27.02 -1.17 0.35
N ASN A 86 -26.67 -0.02 0.94
CA ASN A 86 -25.52 0.16 1.84
C ASN A 86 -24.20 -0.38 1.25
N PRO A 87 -23.60 0.32 0.27
CA PRO A 87 -22.32 -0.05 -0.31
C PRO A 87 -21.20 -0.19 0.74
N PRO A 88 -20.14 -0.98 0.46
CA PRO A 88 -18.95 -1.00 1.28
C PRO A 88 -18.31 0.39 1.37
N ILE A 89 -17.92 0.80 2.58
CA ILE A 89 -17.21 2.06 2.80
C ILE A 89 -15.76 1.91 2.29
N PRO A 90 -15.26 2.82 1.43
CA PRO A 90 -13.87 2.82 0.99
C PRO A 90 -12.88 2.87 2.17
N SER A 91 -11.74 2.19 2.07
CA SER A 91 -10.73 2.19 3.13
C SER A 91 -10.16 3.58 3.43
N ASN A 92 -10.25 4.48 2.46
CA ASN A 92 -9.76 5.85 2.53
C ASN A 92 -10.85 6.91 2.68
N ASP A 93 -11.96 6.54 3.32
CA ASP A 93 -13.10 7.43 3.60
C ASP A 93 -12.85 8.48 4.71
N THR A 94 -11.61 8.56 5.22
CA THR A 94 -11.25 9.54 6.26
C THR A 94 -9.81 10.03 6.07
N PRO A 95 -9.46 11.22 6.58
CA PRO A 95 -8.08 11.72 6.56
C PRO A 95 -7.06 10.74 7.16
N ALA A 96 -7.45 10.01 8.22
CA ALA A 96 -6.57 9.04 8.89
C ALA A 96 -6.42 7.73 8.11
N GLY A 97 -7.38 7.40 7.24
CA GLY A 97 -7.33 6.25 6.34
C GLY A 97 -6.78 6.59 4.95
N ALA A 98 -6.23 7.79 4.76
CA ALA A 98 -5.78 8.27 3.46
C ALA A 98 -4.83 7.26 2.78
N THR A 99 -5.09 6.98 1.51
CA THR A 99 -4.23 6.08 0.74
C THR A 99 -3.00 6.83 0.26
N PHE A 100 -1.80 6.35 0.60
CA PHE A 100 -0.57 6.96 0.13
C PHE A 100 -0.36 6.73 -1.39
N ILE A 101 -0.07 7.81 -2.12
CA ILE A 101 0.07 7.76 -3.58
C ILE A 101 1.53 7.89 -4.00
N THR A 102 1.94 7.02 -4.91
CA THR A 102 3.29 6.99 -5.52
C THR A 102 3.27 7.11 -7.03
N ASN A 103 2.07 7.08 -7.64
CA ASN A 103 1.87 7.05 -9.08
C ASN A 103 1.39 8.41 -9.60
N ALA A 104 1.74 8.71 -10.86
CA ALA A 104 1.27 9.90 -11.54
C ALA A 104 -0.20 9.84 -11.96
N VAL A 105 -0.81 8.65 -11.97
CA VAL A 105 -2.25 8.47 -12.26
C VAL A 105 -2.85 7.60 -11.16
N VAL A 106 -3.83 8.15 -10.46
CA VAL A 106 -4.43 7.56 -9.26
C VAL A 106 -5.93 7.36 -9.50
N PRO A 107 -6.44 6.12 -9.55
CA PRO A 107 -7.88 5.89 -9.59
C PRO A 107 -8.50 6.23 -8.23
N PHE A 108 -9.72 6.75 -8.25
CA PHE A 108 -10.51 6.97 -7.04
C PHE A 108 -11.93 6.41 -7.20
N ASN A 109 -12.56 6.10 -6.08
CA ASN A 109 -13.92 5.60 -6.01
C ASN A 109 -14.64 6.19 -4.79
N THR A 110 -15.65 7.03 -5.01
CA THR A 110 -16.46 7.64 -3.94
C THR A 110 -17.72 6.83 -3.64
N VAL A 111 -17.94 5.70 -4.31
CA VAL A 111 -19.11 4.85 -4.08
C VAL A 111 -19.03 4.24 -2.67
N GLY A 112 -20.00 4.61 -1.84
CA GLY A 112 -20.06 4.23 -0.43
C GLY A 112 -19.23 5.09 0.52
N ALA A 113 -18.57 6.13 0.00
CA ALA A 113 -17.91 7.13 0.83
C ALA A 113 -18.94 7.93 1.65
N THR A 114 -18.58 8.25 2.88
CA THR A 114 -19.34 9.13 3.76
C THR A 114 -18.84 10.56 3.64
N ASN A 115 -19.49 11.49 4.35
CA ASN A 115 -19.03 12.88 4.38
C ASN A 115 -18.10 13.07 5.58
N SER A 116 -17.00 13.79 5.33
CA SER A 116 -16.20 14.38 6.40
C SER A 116 -17.03 15.33 7.28
N ILE A 117 -16.56 15.56 8.50
CA ILE A 117 -17.22 16.46 9.47
C ILE A 117 -17.31 17.89 8.92
N ASP A 118 -16.24 18.34 8.27
CA ASP A 118 -16.22 19.63 7.59
C ASP A 118 -16.45 19.42 6.11
N THR A 119 -17.66 19.75 5.68
CA THR A 119 -18.04 19.73 4.27
C THR A 119 -17.90 21.10 3.64
N GLU A 120 -17.70 22.18 4.40
CA GLU A 120 -17.65 23.53 3.84
C GLU A 120 -16.32 23.78 3.11
N ILE A 121 -16.43 24.22 1.87
CA ILE A 121 -15.31 24.59 1.02
C ILE A 121 -15.15 26.12 1.04
N PRO A 122 -13.92 26.66 1.06
CA PRO A 122 -13.73 28.11 1.00
C PRO A 122 -14.41 28.74 -0.23
N VAL A 123 -14.98 29.94 -0.03
CA VAL A 123 -15.78 30.69 -1.02
C VAL A 123 -15.07 30.99 -2.35
N GLY A 124 -13.74 30.87 -2.41
CA GLY A 124 -12.96 31.04 -3.64
C GLY A 124 -12.70 29.75 -4.43
N CYS A 125 -13.07 28.62 -3.86
CA CYS A 125 -12.89 27.28 -4.44
C CYS A 125 -14.19 26.74 -5.06
N ALA A 126 -15.30 27.10 -4.41
CA ALA A 126 -16.65 26.70 -4.74
C ALA A 126 -17.11 27.30 -6.08
N GLY A 127 -17.74 26.50 -6.92
CA GLY A 127 -18.52 26.98 -8.05
C GLY A 127 -19.72 27.83 -7.62
N ILE A 128 -20.51 28.28 -8.59
CA ILE A 128 -21.68 29.14 -8.35
C ILE A 128 -22.82 28.39 -7.63
N PHE A 129 -22.75 27.06 -7.55
CA PHE A 129 -23.87 26.19 -7.17
C PHE A 129 -23.78 25.52 -5.80
N GLY A 130 -22.76 25.79 -4.99
CA GLY A 130 -22.64 25.21 -3.65
C GLY A 130 -21.24 25.37 -3.09
N ASN A 131 -21.11 25.27 -1.77
CA ASN A 131 -19.83 25.36 -1.07
C ASN A 131 -19.55 24.07 -0.27
N GLN A 132 -19.98 22.92 -0.78
CA GLN A 132 -19.86 21.65 -0.06
C GLN A 132 -19.10 20.59 -0.85
N ILE A 133 -18.26 19.82 -0.15
CA ILE A 133 -17.64 18.58 -0.64
C ILE A 133 -18.32 17.41 0.07
N LEU A 134 -18.84 16.45 -0.71
CA LEU A 134 -19.59 15.30 -0.19
C LEU A 134 -18.99 13.98 -0.70
N HIS A 135 -19.25 12.88 0.00
CA HIS A 135 -18.83 11.52 -0.32
C HIS A 135 -17.34 11.45 -0.67
N ASP A 136 -16.52 11.85 0.28
CA ASP A 136 -15.13 12.17 0.03
C ASP A 136 -14.16 11.05 0.40
N VAL A 137 -13.18 10.84 -0.48
CA VAL A 137 -12.07 9.92 -0.25
C VAL A 137 -10.76 10.69 -0.15
N TRP A 138 -9.83 10.12 0.60
CA TRP A 138 -8.60 10.77 1.02
C TRP A 138 -7.37 10.06 0.47
N PHE A 139 -6.41 10.86 0.04
CA PHE A 139 -5.10 10.39 -0.41
C PHE A 139 -4.02 11.16 0.32
N GLU A 140 -2.90 10.50 0.59
CA GLU A 140 -1.71 11.14 1.13
C GLU A 140 -0.65 11.26 0.04
N PHE A 141 -0.14 12.46 -0.15
CA PHE A 141 0.86 12.80 -1.15
C PHE A 141 2.09 13.40 -0.47
N ARG A 142 3.28 12.89 -0.81
CA ARG A 142 4.54 13.48 -0.37
C ARG A 142 5.25 14.09 -1.58
N ALA A 143 5.47 15.40 -1.54
CA ALA A 143 6.08 16.11 -2.67
C ALA A 143 7.53 15.63 -2.91
N SER A 144 7.84 15.27 -4.15
CA SER A 144 9.20 14.94 -4.57
C SER A 144 9.99 16.19 -4.99
N ARG A 145 9.31 17.32 -5.20
CA ARG A 145 9.91 18.57 -5.69
C ARG A 145 9.52 19.79 -4.85
N THR A 146 10.45 20.73 -4.75
CA THR A 146 10.17 22.11 -4.33
C THR A 146 9.88 22.95 -5.57
N GLY A 147 8.68 23.52 -5.64
CA GLY A 147 8.23 24.30 -6.78
C GLY A 147 6.71 24.38 -6.84
N GLY A 148 6.08 23.29 -7.29
CA GLY A 148 4.63 23.13 -7.25
C GLY A 148 4.17 21.76 -7.74
N ALA A 149 2.90 21.48 -7.47
CA ALA A 149 2.20 20.29 -7.92
C ALA A 149 0.79 20.63 -8.43
N GLU A 150 0.29 19.78 -9.33
CA GLU A 150 -1.06 19.83 -9.88
C GLU A 150 -1.74 18.48 -9.69
N PHE A 151 -2.96 18.52 -9.16
CA PHE A 151 -3.92 17.41 -9.17
C PHE A 151 -5.03 17.73 -10.15
N SER A 152 -5.26 16.84 -11.13
CA SER A 152 -6.21 17.05 -12.21
C SER A 152 -7.13 15.85 -12.38
N THR A 153 -8.44 16.08 -12.38
CA THR A 153 -9.45 15.07 -12.72
C THR A 153 -9.94 15.21 -14.16
N CYS A 154 -9.20 15.95 -15.01
CA CYS A 154 -9.50 16.05 -16.43
C CYS A 154 -9.54 14.67 -17.10
N PRO A 155 -10.33 14.49 -18.16
CA PRO A 155 -10.25 13.30 -18.99
C PRO A 155 -8.83 13.10 -19.53
N LEU A 156 -8.26 11.92 -19.30
CA LEU A 156 -6.90 11.60 -19.73
C LEU A 156 -6.83 11.53 -21.26
N ALA A 157 -5.93 12.31 -21.86
CA ALA A 157 -5.80 12.37 -23.31
C ALA A 157 -5.47 10.98 -23.89
N GLY A 158 -6.24 10.55 -24.90
CA GLY A 158 -6.05 9.24 -25.54
C GLY A 158 -6.57 8.05 -24.71
N SER A 159 -7.26 8.30 -23.59
CA SER A 159 -7.90 7.29 -22.75
C SER A 159 -9.42 7.49 -22.71
N SER A 160 -10.15 6.43 -22.37
CA SER A 160 -11.57 6.51 -21.99
C SER A 160 -11.76 6.90 -20.52
N ALA A 161 -10.70 6.88 -19.72
CA ALA A 161 -10.71 7.20 -18.30
C ALA A 161 -11.02 8.67 -18.05
N ARG A 162 -12.06 8.90 -17.26
CA ARG A 162 -12.58 10.22 -16.88
C ARG A 162 -13.35 10.06 -15.57
N SER A 163 -13.52 11.15 -14.83
CA SER A 163 -14.38 11.14 -13.66
C SER A 163 -15.85 11.07 -14.05
N GLU A 164 -16.61 10.22 -13.35
CA GLU A 164 -18.06 10.07 -13.53
C GLU A 164 -18.87 11.13 -12.81
N ILE A 165 -18.24 11.79 -11.83
CA ILE A 165 -18.84 12.83 -11.00
C ILE A 165 -18.24 14.19 -11.29
N ASP A 166 -18.99 15.21 -10.90
CA ASP A 166 -18.50 16.58 -10.77
C ASP A 166 -17.63 16.66 -9.52
N THR A 167 -16.31 16.58 -9.72
CA THR A 167 -15.33 16.38 -8.65
C THR A 167 -14.91 17.71 -8.04
N ILE A 168 -14.76 17.72 -6.72
CA ILE A 168 -14.05 18.77 -5.99
C ILE A 168 -12.77 18.17 -5.44
N ILE A 169 -11.66 18.88 -5.62
CA ILE A 169 -10.36 18.57 -5.01
C ILE A 169 -10.09 19.59 -3.92
N MET A 170 -9.70 19.12 -2.73
CA MET A 170 -9.08 19.96 -1.70
C MET A 170 -7.72 19.40 -1.33
N VAL A 171 -6.73 20.28 -1.23
CA VAL A 171 -5.37 19.96 -0.79
C VAL A 171 -5.13 20.61 0.55
N ARG A 172 -4.73 19.81 1.52
CA ARG A 172 -4.47 20.23 2.90
C ARG A 172 -3.05 19.87 3.31
N ASP A 173 -2.49 20.64 4.22
CA ASP A 173 -1.27 20.26 4.92
C ASP A 173 -1.56 19.02 5.80
N ALA A 174 -0.74 17.97 5.70
CA ALA A 174 -1.04 16.72 6.40
C ALA A 174 -0.88 16.82 7.93
N ALA A 175 -0.08 17.77 8.43
CA ALA A 175 0.17 17.92 9.86
C ALA A 175 -0.87 18.81 10.54
N THR A 176 -1.33 19.87 9.86
CA THR A 176 -2.21 20.91 10.42
C THR A 176 -3.66 20.82 9.93
N LEU A 177 -3.90 20.12 8.82
CA LEU A 177 -5.17 20.10 8.07
C LEU A 177 -5.58 21.45 7.46
N ASP A 178 -4.68 22.44 7.47
CA ASP A 178 -4.90 23.73 6.85
C ASP A 178 -5.09 23.57 5.34
N ILE A 179 -6.09 24.25 4.78
CA ILE A 179 -6.38 24.23 3.35
C ILE A 179 -5.31 25.04 2.61
N ILE A 180 -4.61 24.38 1.69
CA ILE A 180 -3.55 24.98 0.87
C ILE A 180 -4.09 25.37 -0.50
N ALA A 181 -4.88 24.46 -1.09
CA ALA A 181 -5.49 24.67 -2.38
C ALA A 181 -6.77 23.88 -2.50
N CYS A 182 -7.54 24.23 -3.53
CA CYS A 182 -8.86 23.70 -3.77
C CYS A 182 -9.24 23.99 -5.21
N ALA A 183 -10.03 23.12 -5.80
CA ALA A 183 -10.60 23.33 -7.12
C ALA A 183 -11.87 22.51 -7.29
N ASP A 184 -12.92 23.17 -7.77
CA ASP A 184 -14.11 22.53 -8.34
C ASP A 184 -13.95 22.38 -9.86
N GLU A 185 -13.31 23.37 -10.49
CA GLU A 185 -13.27 23.51 -11.94
C GLU A 185 -11.92 23.99 -12.46
N GLY A 186 -11.47 23.41 -13.58
CA GLY A 186 -10.20 23.71 -14.23
C GLY A 186 -10.34 24.35 -15.62
N PRO A 187 -9.50 25.33 -15.99
CA PRO A 187 -9.52 25.92 -17.32
C PRO A 187 -9.22 24.84 -18.39
N LEU A 188 -10.02 24.81 -19.46
CA LEU A 188 -9.92 23.83 -20.55
C LEU A 188 -10.12 22.36 -20.12
N CYS A 189 -10.61 22.12 -18.91
CA CYS A 189 -10.81 20.81 -18.31
C CYS A 189 -12.27 20.32 -18.39
N ALA A 190 -13.07 20.86 -19.32
CA ALA A 190 -14.43 20.40 -19.62
C ALA A 190 -15.42 20.27 -18.43
N GLY A 191 -15.19 20.95 -17.30
CA GLY A 191 -16.05 20.80 -16.13
C GLY A 191 -15.42 20.04 -14.94
N TYR A 192 -14.13 19.70 -15.00
CA TYR A 192 -13.47 18.90 -13.96
C TYR A 192 -12.42 19.71 -13.18
N ALA A 193 -12.17 19.31 -11.94
CA ALA A 193 -11.28 20.01 -11.02
C ALA A 193 -9.80 19.91 -11.40
N VAL A 194 -9.10 21.04 -11.23
CA VAL A 194 -7.64 21.13 -11.36
C VAL A 194 -7.08 22.00 -10.23
N ALA A 195 -6.44 21.37 -9.25
CA ALA A 195 -5.87 22.04 -8.10
C ALA A 195 -4.35 22.21 -8.24
N ASN A 196 -3.91 23.47 -8.32
CA ASN A 196 -2.50 23.86 -8.42
C ASN A 196 -2.01 24.50 -7.12
N PHE A 197 -0.85 24.09 -6.60
CA PHE A 197 -0.34 24.61 -5.33
C PHE A 197 1.18 24.55 -5.21
N PRO A 198 1.81 25.44 -4.41
CA PRO A 198 3.23 25.40 -4.16
C PRO A 198 3.60 24.22 -3.25
N THR A 199 4.73 23.59 -3.54
CA THR A 199 5.26 22.46 -2.77
C THR A 199 6.67 22.72 -2.26
N VAL A 200 6.99 22.10 -1.12
CA VAL A 200 8.36 21.91 -0.65
C VAL A 200 8.63 20.42 -0.64
N ALA A 201 9.76 20.00 -1.20
CA ALA A 201 10.12 18.59 -1.27
C ALA A 201 10.16 17.96 0.13
N GLY A 202 9.53 16.79 0.26
CA GLY A 202 9.39 16.04 1.50
C GLY A 202 8.18 16.41 2.36
N THR A 203 7.54 17.56 2.11
CA THR A 203 6.28 17.91 2.77
C THR A 203 5.17 16.95 2.36
N ARG A 204 4.33 16.60 3.33
CA ARG A 204 3.17 15.71 3.17
C ARG A 204 1.88 16.53 3.10
N TYR A 205 1.01 16.12 2.21
CA TYR A 205 -0.26 16.75 1.91
C TYR A 205 -1.36 15.70 1.91
N LEU A 206 -2.55 16.08 2.35
CA LEU A 206 -3.75 15.30 2.18
C LEU A 206 -4.55 15.86 1.00
N VAL A 207 -4.99 14.96 0.12
CA VAL A 207 -5.83 15.27 -1.03
C VAL A 207 -7.19 14.65 -0.80
N GLN A 208 -8.19 15.48 -0.66
CA GLN A 208 -9.59 15.12 -0.49
C GLN A 208 -10.28 15.24 -1.84
N ILE A 209 -10.93 14.17 -2.29
CA ILE A 209 -11.71 14.15 -3.53
C ILE A 209 -13.14 13.76 -3.18
N GLY A 210 -14.10 14.60 -3.53
CA GLY A 210 -15.53 14.35 -3.33
C GLY A 210 -16.36 14.89 -4.48
N GLY A 211 -17.68 14.71 -4.40
CA GLY A 211 -18.63 15.30 -5.33
C GLY A 211 -19.14 16.66 -4.86
N HIS A 212 -19.50 17.54 -5.79
CA HIS A 212 -20.24 18.77 -5.49
C HIS A 212 -21.66 18.50 -4.95
N ASP A 213 -22.28 17.38 -5.37
CA ASP A 213 -23.64 16.96 -4.99
C ASP A 213 -23.62 15.56 -4.34
N LEU A 214 -24.80 14.98 -4.10
CA LEU A 214 -24.98 13.61 -3.56
C LEU A 214 -24.53 12.49 -4.54
N TYR A 215 -23.95 12.84 -5.69
CA TYR A 215 -23.52 11.88 -6.68
C TYR A 215 -22.19 11.26 -6.29
N VAL A 216 -22.15 9.93 -6.38
CA VAL A 216 -20.93 9.14 -6.20
C VAL A 216 -20.52 8.47 -7.51
N GLY A 217 -19.26 8.09 -7.62
CA GLY A 217 -18.76 7.40 -8.79
C GLY A 217 -17.27 7.14 -8.74
N VAL A 218 -16.75 6.69 -9.88
CA VAL A 218 -15.32 6.43 -10.04
C VAL A 218 -14.67 7.48 -10.93
N GLY A 219 -13.36 7.57 -10.85
CA GLY A 219 -12.58 8.44 -11.73
C GLY A 219 -11.10 8.22 -11.61
N VAL A 220 -10.35 9.12 -12.23
CA VAL A 220 -8.89 9.14 -12.20
C VAL A 220 -8.42 10.56 -11.89
N MET A 221 -7.38 10.65 -11.07
CA MET A 221 -6.66 11.87 -10.77
C MET A 221 -5.24 11.75 -11.31
N GLU A 222 -4.85 12.66 -12.20
CA GLU A 222 -3.47 12.84 -12.64
C GLU A 222 -2.72 13.75 -11.66
N VAL A 223 -1.49 13.38 -11.35
CA VAL A 223 -0.58 14.09 -10.46
C VAL A 223 0.65 14.50 -11.25
N SER A 224 0.94 15.81 -11.25
CA SER A 224 2.17 16.33 -11.84
C SER A 224 2.92 17.23 -10.85
N GLU A 225 4.25 17.23 -10.95
CA GLU A 225 5.12 18.07 -10.11
C GLU A 225 6.16 18.78 -10.98
N TRP A 226 6.53 20.01 -10.59
CA TRP A 226 7.60 20.77 -11.24
C TRP A 226 8.50 21.47 -10.22
N GLY A 227 9.64 21.95 -10.69
CA GLY A 227 10.66 22.58 -9.86
C GLY A 227 11.83 21.66 -9.54
N THR A 228 12.51 21.94 -8.44
CA THR A 228 13.77 21.29 -8.05
C THR A 228 13.49 19.99 -7.29
N PRO A 229 14.06 18.84 -7.72
CA PRO A 229 13.97 17.59 -6.97
C PRO A 229 14.48 17.72 -5.53
N ALA A 230 13.96 16.88 -4.64
CA ALA A 230 14.50 16.73 -3.30
C ALA A 230 15.99 16.37 -3.34
N THR A 231 16.71 16.77 -2.30
CA THR A 231 18.10 16.33 -2.14
C THR A 231 18.10 14.85 -1.74
N PRO A 232 18.88 13.98 -2.42
CA PRO A 232 19.00 12.58 -2.04
C PRO A 232 19.46 12.40 -0.59
N SER A 233 19.06 11.29 0.03
CA SER A 233 19.61 10.82 1.29
C SER A 233 21.14 10.63 1.20
N ALA A 234 21.86 10.80 2.31
CA ALA A 234 23.32 10.70 2.32
C ALA A 234 23.84 9.34 1.82
N ASN A 235 23.07 8.27 2.09
CA ASN A 235 23.33 6.90 1.68
C ASN A 235 22.69 6.50 0.35
N ASN A 236 22.50 7.47 -0.53
CA ASN A 236 22.00 7.26 -1.89
C ASN A 236 22.92 6.42 -2.79
N LEU A 237 24.21 6.34 -2.46
CA LEU A 237 25.18 5.53 -3.20
C LEU A 237 25.74 4.44 -2.30
N CYS A 238 26.03 3.27 -2.86
CA CYS A 238 26.63 2.18 -2.11
C CYS A 238 27.98 2.57 -1.48
N ALA A 239 28.79 3.36 -2.20
CA ALA A 239 30.06 3.89 -1.67
C ALA A 239 29.89 4.86 -0.49
N ALA A 240 28.66 5.33 -0.24
CA ALA A 240 28.29 6.21 0.86
C ALA A 240 27.28 5.53 1.81
N ALA A 241 27.23 4.19 1.83
CA ALA A 241 26.32 3.44 2.68
C ALA A 241 26.41 3.89 4.14
N THR A 242 25.26 4.00 4.81
CA THR A 242 25.23 4.31 6.24
C THR A 242 25.63 3.07 7.03
N ALA A 243 26.70 3.16 7.82
CA ALA A 243 27.08 2.10 8.74
C ALA A 243 26.05 1.97 9.88
N ILE A 244 25.59 0.75 10.15
CA ILE A 244 24.66 0.43 11.24
C ILE A 244 25.10 -0.81 12.00
N GLU A 245 24.77 -0.86 13.29
CA GLU A 245 25.00 -2.04 14.14
C GLU A 245 23.97 -3.15 13.85
N LEU A 246 24.33 -4.39 14.14
CA LEU A 246 23.39 -5.52 14.15
C LEU A 246 22.38 -5.37 15.30
N ASP A 247 21.25 -6.10 15.23
CA ASP A 247 20.17 -6.06 16.21
C ASP A 247 19.54 -4.66 16.39
N THR A 248 19.49 -3.89 15.29
CA THR A 248 18.91 -2.55 15.24
C THR A 248 17.73 -2.44 14.29
N ILE A 249 16.87 -1.46 14.57
CA ILE A 249 15.84 -0.96 13.65
C ILE A 249 16.23 0.45 13.24
N THR A 250 16.47 0.64 11.95
CA THR A 250 16.90 1.91 11.34
C THR A 250 15.85 2.41 10.36
N ALA A 251 15.54 3.71 10.38
CA ALA A 251 14.64 4.29 9.38
C ALA A 251 15.36 4.49 8.04
N PHE A 252 14.65 4.30 6.93
CA PHE A 252 15.11 4.65 5.60
C PHE A 252 14.16 5.66 4.93
N ASP A 253 14.71 6.49 4.05
CA ASP A 253 13.98 7.47 3.25
C ASP A 253 14.50 7.47 1.81
N LEU A 254 13.63 7.15 0.86
CA LEU A 254 13.95 7.09 -0.57
C LEU A 254 13.76 8.44 -1.28
N LEU A 255 13.39 9.51 -0.53
CA LEU A 255 13.13 10.82 -1.09
C LEU A 255 14.34 11.39 -1.83
N GLY A 256 14.14 11.69 -3.11
CA GLY A 256 15.18 12.30 -3.96
C GLY A 256 16.32 11.35 -4.32
N SER A 257 16.32 10.12 -3.82
CA SER A 257 17.33 9.13 -4.18
C SER A 257 17.34 8.84 -5.67
N THR A 258 18.48 8.43 -6.16
CA THR A 258 18.72 7.93 -7.51
C THR A 258 18.90 6.42 -7.43
N ARG A 259 18.87 5.78 -8.59
CA ARG A 259 19.14 4.36 -8.70
C ARG A 259 20.65 4.12 -8.79
N ASP A 260 21.21 3.36 -7.86
CA ASP A 260 22.62 2.96 -7.85
C ASP A 260 22.79 1.43 -7.92
N ASN A 261 23.81 0.99 -8.66
CA ASN A 261 24.22 -0.42 -8.77
C ASN A 261 23.09 -1.43 -9.08
N ALA A 262 22.20 -1.02 -9.97
CA ALA A 262 20.96 -1.70 -10.29
C ALA A 262 21.08 -3.06 -11.01
N THR A 263 20.22 -4.00 -10.64
CA THR A 263 19.99 -5.25 -11.38
C THR A 263 18.71 -5.20 -12.21
N CYS A 264 18.54 -6.16 -13.13
CA CYS A 264 17.36 -6.24 -14.00
C CYS A 264 16.01 -6.44 -13.26
N ALA A 265 16.01 -6.71 -11.95
CA ALA A 265 14.82 -6.93 -11.13
C ALA A 265 14.35 -5.68 -10.37
N ASP A 266 15.12 -4.58 -10.32
CA ASP A 266 14.75 -3.46 -9.43
C ASP A 266 13.63 -2.55 -9.98
N ILE A 267 12.77 -2.14 -9.04
CA ILE A 267 11.54 -1.38 -9.27
C ILE A 267 11.63 0.12 -8.94
N GLY A 268 12.82 0.68 -8.65
CA GLY A 268 12.89 2.10 -8.26
C GLY A 268 14.27 2.67 -7.94
N VAL A 269 14.27 3.68 -7.07
CA VAL A 269 15.47 4.33 -6.52
C VAL A 269 15.90 3.59 -5.25
N ASP A 270 17.10 3.85 -4.73
CA ASP A 270 17.63 3.08 -3.61
C ASP A 270 18.43 3.89 -2.58
N VAL A 271 18.62 3.25 -1.42
CA VAL A 271 19.55 3.66 -0.37
C VAL A 271 20.29 2.44 0.16
N TRP A 272 21.46 2.70 0.74
CA TRP A 272 22.41 1.67 1.14
C TRP A 272 22.77 1.73 2.63
N PHE A 273 22.93 0.54 3.22
CA PHE A 273 23.38 0.36 4.59
C PHE A 273 24.56 -0.61 4.61
N GLU A 274 25.55 -0.34 5.44
CA GLU A 274 26.66 -1.23 5.72
C GLU A 274 26.44 -1.80 7.13
N LEU A 275 26.23 -3.10 7.23
CA LEU A 275 26.07 -3.76 8.52
C LEU A 275 27.43 -3.97 9.19
N ALA A 276 27.48 -3.76 10.50
CA ALA A 276 28.62 -4.15 11.31
C ALA A 276 28.99 -5.62 11.07
N ALA A 277 30.29 -5.90 11.04
CA ALA A 277 30.80 -7.23 10.78
C ALA A 277 30.24 -8.24 11.79
N ALA A 278 29.85 -9.43 11.32
CA ALA A 278 29.29 -10.45 12.19
C ALA A 278 30.27 -10.84 13.30
N PRO A 279 29.86 -10.88 14.58
CA PRO A 279 30.76 -11.14 15.69
C PRO A 279 31.16 -12.62 15.83
N SER A 280 30.44 -13.52 15.15
CA SER A 280 30.71 -14.96 15.05
C SER A 280 30.01 -15.49 13.80
N ASP A 281 30.18 -16.79 13.52
CA ASP A 281 29.32 -17.47 12.56
C ASP A 281 27.87 -17.42 13.06
N GLY A 282 26.92 -17.25 12.15
CA GLY A 282 25.50 -17.11 12.49
C GLY A 282 24.56 -16.89 11.32
N VAL A 283 23.29 -16.68 11.66
CA VAL A 283 22.22 -16.37 10.74
C VAL A 283 21.77 -14.94 10.98
N LEU A 284 21.78 -14.15 9.91
CA LEU A 284 21.26 -12.80 9.88
C LEU A 284 19.84 -12.81 9.29
N ALA A 285 18.87 -12.32 10.05
CA ALA A 285 17.50 -12.07 9.59
C ALA A 285 17.34 -10.58 9.26
N LEU A 286 16.93 -10.29 8.03
CA LEU A 286 16.79 -8.94 7.49
C LEU A 286 15.36 -8.66 7.06
N LYS A 287 14.83 -7.50 7.46
CA LYS A 287 13.47 -7.08 7.15
C LYS A 287 13.43 -5.60 6.82
N ALA A 288 12.86 -5.24 5.67
CA ALA A 288 12.47 -3.87 5.37
C ALA A 288 10.95 -3.78 5.42
N CYS A 289 10.41 -2.64 5.82
CA CYS A 289 8.98 -2.43 5.93
C CYS A 289 8.59 -1.01 5.55
N SER A 290 7.49 -0.88 4.81
CA SER A 290 6.84 0.40 4.57
C SER A 290 5.32 0.24 4.52
N SER A 291 4.60 1.19 5.09
CA SER A 291 3.15 1.33 4.92
C SER A 291 2.77 2.14 3.68
N GLU A 292 3.75 2.67 2.95
CA GLU A 292 3.57 3.65 1.86
C GLU A 292 3.73 3.03 0.47
N GLY A 293 4.05 1.74 0.42
CA GLY A 293 4.17 0.96 -0.80
C GLY A 293 5.21 -0.14 -0.69
N ASN A 294 5.37 -0.86 -1.80
CA ASN A 294 6.30 -1.99 -1.85
C ASN A 294 7.74 -1.50 -1.87
N VAL A 295 8.58 -2.17 -1.11
CA VAL A 295 10.03 -2.02 -1.15
C VAL A 295 10.68 -3.37 -1.46
N SER A 296 11.83 -3.36 -2.10
CA SER A 296 12.60 -4.58 -2.37
C SER A 296 13.97 -4.46 -1.70
N MET A 297 14.52 -5.59 -1.27
CA MET A 297 15.81 -5.65 -0.59
C MET A 297 16.79 -6.52 -1.37
N GLU A 298 18.04 -6.08 -1.40
CA GLU A 298 19.17 -6.82 -1.96
C GLU A 298 20.36 -6.77 -0.98
N CYS A 299 21.07 -7.89 -0.86
CA CYS A 299 22.17 -8.05 0.08
C CYS A 299 23.44 -8.42 -0.70
N VAL A 300 24.51 -7.67 -0.48
CA VAL A 300 25.79 -7.82 -1.18
C VAL A 300 26.91 -8.08 -0.18
N LEU A 301 27.71 -9.11 -0.45
CA LEU A 301 28.78 -9.55 0.43
C LEU A 301 30.05 -8.70 0.27
N GLY A 302 30.58 -8.18 1.37
CA GLY A 302 31.91 -7.56 1.43
C GLY A 302 31.97 -6.13 0.89
N ASP A 303 31.62 -5.91 -0.38
CA ASP A 303 31.58 -4.57 -0.98
C ASP A 303 30.49 -4.45 -2.05
N CYS A 304 30.32 -3.25 -2.61
CA CYS A 304 29.31 -2.93 -3.62
C CYS A 304 29.35 -3.84 -4.87
N ASN A 305 30.48 -4.44 -5.20
CA ASN A 305 30.66 -5.34 -6.36
C ASN A 305 30.75 -6.81 -5.94
N GLY A 306 30.47 -7.10 -4.67
CA GLY A 306 30.52 -8.44 -4.11
C GLY A 306 29.43 -9.37 -4.62
N GLU A 307 29.43 -10.57 -4.05
CA GLU A 307 28.43 -11.58 -4.35
C GLU A 307 27.05 -11.18 -3.80
N ARG A 308 26.01 -11.35 -4.61
CA ARG A 308 24.62 -11.10 -4.23
C ARG A 308 24.07 -12.30 -3.49
N LEU A 309 23.79 -12.13 -2.20
CA LEU A 309 23.32 -13.21 -1.33
C LEU A 309 21.81 -13.36 -1.34
N CYS A 310 21.08 -12.25 -1.54
CA CYS A 310 19.64 -12.20 -1.43
C CYS A 310 19.05 -11.27 -2.50
N ALA A 311 17.88 -11.61 -3.05
CA ALA A 311 17.05 -10.71 -3.84
C ALA A 311 15.58 -11.08 -3.64
N GLY A 312 14.74 -10.13 -3.19
CA GLY A 312 13.32 -10.40 -3.05
C GLY A 312 12.46 -9.20 -2.67
N ASP A 313 11.17 -9.35 -2.94
CA ASP A 313 10.09 -8.41 -2.59
C ASP A 313 9.51 -8.66 -1.18
N ALA A 314 10.09 -9.61 -0.43
CA ALA A 314 9.57 -10.08 0.85
C ALA A 314 9.97 -9.15 2.02
N THR A 315 9.52 -7.90 1.94
CA THR A 315 9.80 -6.83 2.89
C THR A 315 8.56 -6.57 3.74
N CYS A 316 8.42 -7.36 4.81
CA CYS A 316 7.57 -7.16 6.01
C CYS A 316 7.06 -8.48 6.61
N VAL A 317 7.29 -9.60 5.94
CA VAL A 317 6.91 -10.93 6.45
C VAL A 317 7.97 -11.45 7.42
N ASP A 318 7.56 -12.21 8.43
CA ASP A 318 8.50 -12.85 9.36
C ASP A 318 8.86 -14.28 8.88
N PRO A 319 10.13 -14.70 8.95
CA PRO A 319 11.28 -14.02 9.58
C PRO A 319 12.09 -13.11 8.62
N GLY A 320 11.51 -12.62 7.53
CA GLY A 320 12.21 -11.81 6.53
C GLY A 320 13.16 -12.65 5.66
N ILE A 321 14.27 -12.05 5.24
CA ILE A 321 15.36 -12.70 4.49
C ILE A 321 16.36 -13.26 5.49
N LEU A 322 16.71 -14.55 5.36
CA LEU A 322 17.71 -15.22 6.20
C LEU A 322 19.00 -15.47 5.41
N ILE A 323 20.15 -15.15 6.01
CA ILE A 323 21.47 -15.28 5.38
C ILE A 323 22.45 -15.87 6.39
N ASP A 324 23.16 -16.92 6.00
CA ASP A 324 24.29 -17.44 6.76
C ASP A 324 25.51 -16.51 6.59
N VAL A 325 26.11 -16.09 7.70
CA VAL A 325 27.28 -15.20 7.72
C VAL A 325 28.38 -15.79 8.60
N ASN A 326 29.63 -15.63 8.17
CA ASN A 326 30.79 -16.04 8.94
C ASN A 326 31.29 -14.90 9.84
N GLU A 327 32.09 -15.22 10.86
CA GLU A 327 32.76 -14.22 11.69
C GLU A 327 33.56 -13.21 10.83
N GLY A 328 33.41 -11.92 11.15
CA GLY A 328 34.09 -10.83 10.44
C GLY A 328 33.48 -10.48 9.08
N GLN A 329 32.44 -11.18 8.64
CA GLN A 329 31.78 -10.93 7.36
C GLN A 329 31.01 -9.61 7.39
N THR A 330 31.28 -8.74 6.42
CA THR A 330 30.59 -7.45 6.24
C THR A 330 29.53 -7.59 5.15
N ILE A 331 28.33 -7.03 5.36
CA ILE A 331 27.20 -7.11 4.44
C ILE A 331 26.71 -5.70 4.11
N PHE A 332 26.55 -5.43 2.82
CA PHE A 332 25.87 -4.24 2.31
C PHE A 332 24.42 -4.60 2.00
N VAL A 333 23.49 -3.77 2.47
CA VAL A 333 22.07 -3.93 2.23
C VAL A 333 21.56 -2.73 1.45
N ARG A 334 20.94 -3.03 0.31
CA ARG A 334 20.25 -2.07 -0.53
C ARG A 334 18.75 -2.20 -0.31
N ILE A 335 18.09 -1.08 -0.09
CA ILE A 335 16.63 -0.98 -0.03
C ILE A 335 16.17 -0.11 -1.18
N SER A 336 15.21 -0.62 -1.97
CA SER A 336 14.74 0.03 -3.19
C SER A 336 13.22 0.13 -3.24
N GLY A 337 12.72 1.14 -3.95
CA GLY A 337 11.28 1.36 -4.12
C GLY A 337 10.96 2.71 -4.76
N PRO A 338 9.67 3.10 -4.79
CA PRO A 338 9.24 4.44 -5.20
C PRO A 338 9.95 5.57 -4.43
N SER A 339 10.31 6.65 -5.13
CA SER A 339 11.21 7.70 -4.66
C SER A 339 10.62 8.69 -3.65
N VAL A 340 9.50 8.37 -3.03
CA VAL A 340 8.84 9.20 -2.01
C VAL A 340 8.54 8.40 -0.74
N ILE A 341 8.83 7.10 -0.75
CA ILE A 341 8.53 6.20 0.35
C ILE A 341 9.57 6.30 1.47
N THR A 342 9.08 6.16 2.70
CA THR A 342 9.85 5.95 3.91
C THR A 342 9.52 4.58 4.53
N GLY A 343 10.38 4.11 5.43
CA GLY A 343 10.13 2.86 6.12
C GLY A 343 11.18 2.52 7.16
N THR A 344 11.16 1.27 7.62
CA THR A 344 12.12 0.74 8.60
C THR A 344 12.87 -0.45 8.03
N PHE A 345 14.15 -0.53 8.37
CA PHE A 345 15.03 -1.64 8.13
C PHE A 345 15.44 -2.25 9.47
N GLU A 346 15.23 -3.54 9.64
CA GLU A 346 15.57 -4.31 10.83
C GLU A 346 16.57 -5.39 10.46
N SER A 347 17.60 -5.54 11.29
CA SER A 347 18.56 -6.63 11.23
C SER A 347 18.60 -7.34 12.57
N THR A 348 18.48 -8.67 12.57
CA THR A 348 18.57 -9.50 13.78
C THR A 348 19.60 -10.59 13.56
N PHE A 349 20.59 -10.69 14.43
CA PHE A 349 21.66 -11.67 14.35
C PHE A 349 21.44 -12.80 15.36
N THR A 350 21.43 -14.03 14.87
CA THR A 350 21.39 -15.23 15.70
C THR A 350 22.70 -15.97 15.53
N VAL A 351 23.47 -16.09 16.62
CA VAL A 351 24.70 -16.89 16.64
C VAL A 351 24.39 -18.30 16.14
N ALA A 352 25.23 -18.80 15.22
CA ALA A 352 25.11 -20.16 14.75
C ALA A 352 25.22 -21.05 15.97
N LYS A 353 24.19 -21.85 16.22
CA LYS A 353 24.31 -22.90 17.21
C LYS A 353 25.47 -23.78 16.74
N ASN A 354 26.57 -23.78 17.48
CA ASN A 354 27.72 -24.62 17.16
C ASN A 354 27.18 -26.04 16.93
N PRO A 355 27.27 -26.59 15.70
CA PRO A 355 26.68 -27.90 15.40
C PRO A 355 27.35 -29.00 16.24
N CYS A 356 28.58 -28.76 16.73
CA CYS A 356 29.25 -29.57 17.73
C CYS A 356 29.93 -28.67 18.76
N PRO A 357 29.20 -28.25 19.82
CA PRO A 357 29.79 -27.51 20.94
C PRO A 357 30.99 -28.24 21.55
N ALA A 358 31.06 -29.56 21.35
CA ALA A 358 32.11 -30.44 21.81
C ALA A 358 33.43 -30.41 21.00
N ASP A 359 33.46 -29.83 19.79
CA ASP A 359 34.70 -29.61 19.03
C ASP A 359 35.30 -28.27 19.44
N LEU A 360 36.13 -28.29 20.48
CA LEU A 360 36.65 -27.10 21.14
C LEU A 360 37.92 -26.56 20.49
N ASN A 361 38.59 -27.36 19.67
CA ASN A 361 39.79 -26.92 18.95
C ASN A 361 39.53 -26.64 17.46
N HIS A 362 38.27 -26.83 17.02
CA HIS A 362 37.76 -26.54 15.68
C HIS A 362 38.49 -27.35 14.59
N ASP A 363 38.85 -28.62 14.90
CA ASP A 363 39.51 -29.54 13.95
C ASP A 363 38.54 -30.52 13.25
N SER A 364 37.24 -30.23 13.33
CA SER A 364 36.12 -31.01 12.81
C SER A 364 36.02 -32.42 13.39
N ASN A 365 36.67 -32.70 14.52
CA ASN A 365 36.65 -34.00 15.17
C ASN A 365 36.62 -33.88 16.70
N VAL A 366 35.51 -34.29 17.32
CA VAL A 366 35.42 -34.40 18.78
C VAL A 366 36.24 -35.61 19.25
N ASN A 367 37.40 -35.33 19.84
CA ASN A 367 38.35 -36.34 20.29
C ASN A 367 39.11 -35.93 21.58
N ALA A 368 40.17 -36.66 21.91
CA ALA A 368 40.95 -36.43 23.13
C ALA A 368 41.61 -35.03 23.18
N LYS A 369 41.82 -34.39 22.03
CA LYS A 369 42.31 -33.02 21.98
C LYS A 369 41.28 -32.03 22.52
N ASP A 370 39.99 -32.24 22.28
CA ASP A 370 38.92 -31.38 22.81
C ASP A 370 38.77 -31.54 24.32
N ILE A 371 38.91 -32.78 24.83
CA ILE A 371 39.03 -33.00 26.28
C ILE A 371 40.20 -32.19 26.85
N THR A 372 41.32 -32.12 26.13
CA THR A 372 42.48 -31.36 26.59
C THR A 372 42.15 -29.86 26.66
N THR A 373 41.46 -29.31 25.65
CA THR A 373 40.96 -27.93 25.67
C THR A 373 39.98 -27.67 26.81
N LEU A 374 39.07 -28.62 27.08
CA LEU A 374 38.12 -28.54 28.20
C LEU A 374 38.83 -28.51 29.55
N LEU A 375 39.79 -29.42 29.78
CA LEU A 375 40.52 -29.52 31.05
C LEU A 375 41.39 -28.28 31.33
N VAL A 376 41.90 -27.61 30.29
CA VAL A 376 42.63 -26.34 30.44
C VAL A 376 41.71 -25.22 30.95
N ASN A 377 40.42 -25.25 30.60
CA ASN A 377 39.45 -24.23 30.95
C ASN A 377 38.56 -24.61 32.15
N TRP A 378 38.92 -25.67 32.90
CA TRP A 378 38.11 -26.19 34.00
C TRP A 378 37.79 -25.12 35.05
N GLY A 379 36.50 -24.96 35.38
CA GLY A 379 35.99 -23.95 36.30
C GLY A 379 35.89 -22.53 35.73
N THR A 380 36.05 -22.36 34.42
CA THR A 380 35.84 -21.07 33.70
C THR A 380 34.64 -21.17 32.76
N VAL A 381 34.33 -20.13 31.99
CA VAL A 381 33.32 -20.19 30.91
C VAL A 381 33.91 -20.66 29.56
N GLY A 382 35.22 -20.89 29.48
CA GLY A 382 35.95 -21.04 28.21
C GLY A 382 35.74 -22.37 27.47
N ALA A 383 35.10 -23.36 28.11
CA ALA A 383 34.72 -24.63 27.50
C ALA A 383 33.36 -25.14 28.05
N ASP A 384 32.47 -24.21 28.38
CA ASP A 384 31.08 -24.49 28.76
C ASP A 384 30.28 -24.83 27.49
N VAL A 385 30.21 -26.12 27.19
CA VAL A 385 29.58 -26.65 25.97
C VAL A 385 28.09 -26.92 26.18
N ASN A 386 27.63 -26.95 27.43
CA ASN A 386 26.23 -27.17 27.78
C ASN A 386 25.45 -25.85 28.02
N GLY A 387 26.17 -24.73 28.21
CA GLY A 387 25.65 -23.38 28.39
C GLY A 387 25.17 -23.04 29.82
N ASP A 388 25.64 -23.76 30.85
CA ASP A 388 25.21 -23.56 32.24
C ASP A 388 26.03 -22.51 33.03
N GLY A 389 27.06 -21.96 32.40
CA GLY A 389 27.90 -20.89 32.91
C GLY A 389 29.21 -21.35 33.55
N LEU A 390 29.54 -22.64 33.56
CA LEU A 390 30.80 -23.17 34.13
C LEU A 390 31.27 -24.44 33.40
N THR A 391 32.56 -24.51 33.05
CA THR A 391 33.20 -25.73 32.55
C THR A 391 33.43 -26.74 33.67
N ASP A 392 32.65 -27.82 33.69
CA ASP A 392 32.80 -28.92 34.65
C ASP A 392 32.58 -30.33 34.07
N ALA A 393 32.24 -31.29 34.93
CA ALA A 393 32.01 -32.68 34.53
C ALA A 393 30.77 -32.85 33.62
N ALA A 394 29.80 -31.93 33.68
CA ALA A 394 28.65 -31.92 32.79
C ALA A 394 29.08 -31.62 31.35
N ASP A 395 29.99 -30.68 31.13
CA ASP A 395 30.58 -30.39 29.82
C ASP A 395 31.38 -31.56 29.26
N LEU A 396 32.18 -32.20 30.11
CA LEU A 396 32.92 -33.40 29.72
C LEU A 396 31.97 -34.51 29.26
N THR A 397 30.79 -34.60 29.86
CA THR A 397 29.76 -35.58 29.46
C THR A 397 29.21 -35.27 28.07
N VAL A 398 29.00 -33.99 27.74
CA VAL A 398 28.58 -33.56 26.39
C VAL A 398 29.66 -33.89 25.36
N ILE A 399 30.94 -33.66 25.65
CA ILE A 399 32.06 -34.04 24.75
C ILE A 399 32.11 -35.54 24.51
N LEU A 400 32.05 -36.34 25.58
CA LEU A 400 32.09 -37.80 25.46
C LEU A 400 30.87 -38.36 24.73
N SER A 401 29.72 -37.71 24.83
CA SER A 401 28.49 -38.10 24.12
C SER A 401 28.49 -37.74 22.64
N SER A 402 29.38 -36.83 22.22
CA SER A 402 29.45 -36.30 20.86
C SER A 402 30.71 -36.74 20.12
N TRP A 403 31.36 -37.82 20.57
CA TRP A 403 32.64 -38.31 20.06
C TRP A 403 32.61 -38.67 18.57
N GLY A 404 33.62 -38.23 17.81
CA GLY A 404 33.75 -38.53 16.38
C GLY A 404 33.74 -37.29 15.50
N PHE A 405 33.43 -37.50 14.21
CA PHE A 405 33.42 -36.43 13.22
C PHE A 405 32.30 -35.41 13.52
N CYS A 406 32.67 -34.13 13.47
CA CYS A 406 31.76 -33.01 13.49
C CYS A 406 31.65 -32.41 12.07
N PRO A 407 30.47 -32.49 11.41
CA PRO A 407 30.26 -31.90 10.08
C PRO A 407 30.22 -30.39 10.06
#